data_AF-A0A1S9CBR6-F1
#
_entry.id   AF-A0A1S9CBR6-F1
#
_cell.length_a   1.000
_cell.length_b   1.000
_cell.length_c   1.000
_cell.angle_alpha   90.00
_cell.angle_beta   90.00
_cell.angle_gamma   90.00
#
_symmetry.space_group_name_H-M   'P 1'
#
loop_
_entity.id
_entity.type
_entity.pdbx_description
1 polymer ?
#
loop_
_entity_poly.entity_id
_entity_poly.type
_entity_poly.pdbx_seq_one_letter_code
_entity_poly.pdbx_strand_id
1 'polypeptide(L)'
;MKKFGKLLTTLLAFTMLSGATYATSLTVDKARESVIELAEIAPWRNSELNEKVVEIETGHNIYYAMPLTLSNGERGVVGGAYDGHIVAYTNEGELMWTARPSIFFPSEVITADLNSDGLDETIVTYFDGSLHVLDENGQEFWKYQAQGALYATEVIEEEGKAYVMAGGIDHYLYKFDGATGVLADSLYIDNSVVLDPKEGEGYAISPPDYKDEMVDMLEESVAKLPVVVSSEENDVAWVVTKVDDSHVRVSLFDGGYIVPKERTATVTVQNFEAVSSTNILTGETYEGESFEVTVPAGTFAFIDIELR
;
A
#
# COMPACT_ATOMS: atom_id res chain seq x y z
N MET A 1 -30.25 51.55 5.26
CA MET A 1 -29.54 51.45 3.96
C MET A 1 -28.04 51.36 4.18
N LYS A 2 -27.54 50.14 4.35
CA LYS A 2 -26.16 49.64 4.16
C LYS A 2 -26.07 48.29 4.87
N LYS A 3 -25.40 47.32 4.22
CA LYS A 3 -24.98 45.99 4.70
C LYS A 3 -26.09 44.99 5.05
N PHE A 4 -26.43 44.12 4.10
CA PHE A 4 -26.69 42.67 4.25
C PHE A 4 -27.12 42.15 2.88
N GLY A 5 -26.33 41.27 2.26
CA GLY A 5 -26.72 40.63 1.00
C GLY A 5 -25.55 40.21 0.13
N LYS A 6 -25.02 39.00 0.38
CA LYS A 6 -24.52 37.99 -0.59
C LYS A 6 -23.65 36.98 0.15
N LEU A 7 -24.32 36.05 0.82
CA LEU A 7 -23.72 34.82 1.33
C LEU A 7 -24.70 33.68 0.98
N LEU A 8 -24.86 33.39 -0.32
CA LEU A 8 -25.59 32.21 -0.80
C LEU A 8 -25.46 32.04 -2.33
N THR A 9 -24.32 31.60 -2.85
CA THR A 9 -24.20 30.87 -4.16
C THR A 9 -22.75 30.54 -4.50
N THR A 10 -22.15 29.54 -3.84
CA THR A 10 -21.01 28.78 -4.41
C THR A 10 -20.98 27.38 -3.80
N LEU A 11 -22.03 26.60 -4.08
CA LEU A 11 -22.08 25.18 -3.77
C LEU A 11 -23.01 24.52 -4.81
N LEU A 12 -22.61 24.48 -6.08
CA LEU A 12 -23.25 23.65 -7.13
C LEU A 12 -22.49 23.83 -8.45
N ALA A 13 -21.35 23.15 -8.57
CA ALA A 13 -20.71 22.85 -9.86
C ALA A 13 -19.76 21.65 -9.66
N PHE A 14 -20.25 20.59 -9.04
CA PHE A 14 -19.52 19.33 -8.89
C PHE A 14 -20.44 18.15 -9.19
N THR A 15 -21.11 18.19 -10.34
CA THR A 15 -21.77 17.03 -10.95
C THR A 15 -22.10 17.39 -12.39
N MET A 16 -21.83 16.46 -13.31
CA MET A 16 -22.01 16.49 -14.76
C MET A 16 -20.75 16.84 -15.56
N LEU A 17 -19.91 15.83 -15.77
CA LEU A 17 -19.41 15.49 -17.12
C LEU A 17 -18.89 14.04 -17.11
N SER A 18 -19.82 13.07 -17.04
CA SER A 18 -19.57 11.68 -17.40
C SER A 18 -20.33 11.39 -18.69
N GLY A 19 -19.62 11.24 -19.81
CA GLY A 19 -20.23 11.05 -21.13
C GLY A 19 -19.20 10.87 -22.25
N ALA A 20 -18.60 9.69 -22.26
CA ALA A 20 -17.91 8.95 -23.33
C ALA A 20 -17.50 9.58 -24.69
N THR A 21 -16.31 9.14 -25.16
CA THR A 21 -15.97 8.53 -26.49
C THR A 21 -14.94 9.26 -27.39
N TYR A 22 -13.74 8.66 -27.42
CA TYR A 22 -12.64 8.54 -28.42
C TYR A 22 -12.24 9.65 -29.45
N ALA A 23 -10.90 9.73 -29.57
CA ALA A 23 -10.05 10.21 -30.68
C ALA A 23 -9.85 11.75 -30.75
N THR A 24 -8.68 12.34 -30.96
CA THR A 24 -7.38 11.96 -31.56
C THR A 24 -6.27 12.83 -30.95
N SER A 25 -5.01 12.41 -31.13
CA SER A 25 -3.75 13.08 -30.73
C SER A 25 -3.82 14.58 -30.39
N LEU A 26 -3.66 14.93 -29.11
CA LEU A 26 -3.17 16.26 -28.75
C LEU A 26 -1.65 16.24 -28.89
N THR A 27 -1.11 16.96 -29.86
CA THR A 27 0.31 17.27 -29.93
C THR A 27 0.71 18.06 -28.68
N VAL A 28 1.81 17.66 -28.05
CA VAL A 28 2.37 18.21 -26.79
C VAL A 28 2.46 19.74 -26.79
N ASP A 29 2.57 20.37 -27.96
CA ASP A 29 2.73 21.82 -28.10
C ASP A 29 1.49 22.64 -27.70
N LYS A 30 0.25 22.13 -27.87
CA LYS A 30 -0.95 22.89 -27.48
C LYS A 30 -1.30 22.80 -26.00
N ALA A 31 -0.79 21.80 -25.28
CA ALA A 31 -0.92 21.73 -23.83
C ALA A 31 0.02 22.72 -23.12
N ARG A 32 1.12 23.15 -23.77
CA ARG A 32 2.02 24.16 -23.24
C ARG A 32 1.42 25.57 -23.24
N GLU A 33 0.59 25.92 -24.22
CA GLU A 33 -0.01 27.26 -24.31
C GLU A 33 -1.15 27.48 -23.31
N SER A 34 -1.92 26.44 -22.94
CA SER A 34 -3.01 26.55 -21.97
C SER A 34 -2.56 26.55 -20.50
N VAL A 35 -1.31 26.19 -20.22
CA VAL A 35 -0.72 26.28 -18.86
C VAL A 35 -0.30 27.73 -18.53
N ILE A 36 -0.11 28.59 -19.55
CA ILE A 36 0.33 29.97 -19.36
C ILE A 36 -0.80 30.87 -18.80
N GLU A 37 -2.08 30.60 -19.11
CA GLU A 37 -3.19 31.43 -18.61
C GLU A 37 -3.64 31.11 -17.17
N LEU A 38 -3.31 29.93 -16.62
CA LEU A 38 -3.64 29.60 -15.22
C LEU A 38 -2.64 30.16 -14.21
N ALA A 39 -1.51 30.69 -14.68
CA ALA A 39 -0.45 31.26 -13.83
C ALA A 39 -0.82 32.60 -13.17
N GLU A 40 -1.89 33.27 -13.63
CA GLU A 40 -2.28 34.61 -13.14
C GLU A 40 -3.26 34.61 -11.96
N ILE A 41 -3.77 33.44 -11.52
CA ILE A 41 -4.83 33.35 -10.49
C ILE A 41 -4.33 32.68 -9.19
N ALA A 42 -3.01 32.59 -8.98
CA ALA A 42 -2.42 32.00 -7.79
C ALA A 42 -1.91 33.09 -6.81
N PRO A 43 -2.73 33.57 -5.86
CA PRO A 43 -2.34 34.63 -4.91
C PRO A 43 -1.21 34.27 -3.94
N TRP A 44 -0.71 33.02 -3.97
CA TRP A 44 0.47 32.55 -3.22
C TRP A 44 1.77 32.64 -4.01
N ARG A 45 1.74 33.00 -5.30
CA ARG A 45 2.96 33.20 -6.10
C ARG A 45 3.52 34.59 -5.81
N ASN A 46 4.30 34.69 -4.74
CA ASN A 46 4.99 35.92 -4.37
C ASN A 46 6.07 36.23 -5.42
N SER A 47 5.88 37.28 -6.21
CA SER A 47 6.80 37.69 -7.30
C SER A 47 8.19 38.12 -6.82
N GLU A 48 8.36 38.31 -5.51
CA GLU A 48 9.66 38.59 -4.86
C GLU A 48 10.49 37.33 -4.58
N LEU A 49 9.95 36.11 -4.74
CA LEU A 49 10.68 34.83 -4.58
C LEU A 49 11.49 34.42 -5.82
N ASN A 50 11.68 35.32 -6.79
CA ASN A 50 12.45 35.06 -8.02
C ASN A 50 13.98 35.07 -7.80
N GLU A 51 14.47 35.09 -6.56
CA GLU A 51 15.89 35.02 -6.27
C GLU A 51 16.38 33.56 -6.22
N LYS A 52 16.95 33.13 -7.34
CA LYS A 52 17.82 31.96 -7.53
C LYS A 52 17.19 30.59 -7.17
N VAL A 53 16.22 30.15 -7.95
CA VAL A 53 15.84 28.74 -8.03
C VAL A 53 16.87 28.01 -8.89
N VAL A 54 17.54 27.01 -8.33
CA VAL A 54 18.37 26.06 -9.08
C VAL A 54 17.51 24.83 -9.35
N GLU A 55 17.32 24.51 -10.63
CA GLU A 55 16.64 23.29 -11.07
C GLU A 55 17.70 22.26 -11.47
N ILE A 56 17.60 21.05 -10.91
CA ILE A 56 18.56 19.98 -11.13
C ILE A 56 17.86 18.87 -11.91
N GLU A 57 18.27 18.66 -13.16
CA GLU A 57 17.87 17.48 -13.93
C GLU A 57 18.67 16.27 -13.45
N THR A 58 18.06 15.44 -12.60
CA THR A 58 18.76 14.31 -11.98
C THR A 58 18.83 13.09 -12.88
N GLY A 59 17.95 12.97 -13.89
CA GLY A 59 17.77 11.75 -14.67
C GLY A 59 17.12 10.59 -13.90
N HIS A 60 16.67 10.83 -12.67
CA HIS A 60 16.05 9.84 -11.79
C HIS A 60 14.71 10.35 -11.22
N ASN A 61 13.81 9.43 -10.87
CA ASN A 61 12.58 9.77 -10.15
C ASN A 61 12.88 9.94 -8.66
N ILE A 62 13.07 11.18 -8.20
CA ILE A 62 13.43 11.49 -6.81
C ILE A 62 12.19 11.53 -5.91
N TYR A 63 12.24 10.83 -4.78
CA TYR A 63 11.18 10.77 -3.75
C TYR A 63 11.61 11.39 -2.43
N TYR A 64 12.90 11.36 -2.12
CA TYR A 64 13.47 11.98 -0.93
C TYR A 64 14.47 13.05 -1.35
N ALA A 65 14.50 14.16 -0.63
CA ALA A 65 15.51 15.20 -0.78
C ALA A 65 15.89 15.69 0.62
N MET A 66 17.14 15.45 1.02
CA MET A 66 17.66 15.80 2.33
C MET A 66 18.85 16.75 2.21
N PRO A 67 19.01 17.71 3.13
CA PRO A 67 20.18 18.58 3.13
C PRO A 67 21.45 17.80 3.51
N LEU A 68 22.60 18.19 2.96
CA LEU A 68 23.92 17.65 3.30
C LEU A 68 24.82 18.81 3.75
N THR A 69 25.66 18.60 4.76
CA THR A 69 26.76 19.50 5.12
C THR A 69 28.02 19.06 4.37
N LEU A 70 28.57 19.97 3.56
CA LEU A 70 29.72 19.70 2.71
C LEU A 70 31.03 19.98 3.45
N SER A 71 32.14 19.40 2.97
CA SER A 71 33.48 19.59 3.55
C SER A 71 34.01 21.02 3.54
N ASN A 72 33.46 21.88 2.69
CA ASN A 72 33.75 23.31 2.66
C ASN A 72 32.84 24.13 3.61
N GLY A 73 31.96 23.49 4.36
CA GLY A 73 30.98 24.11 5.27
C GLY A 73 29.73 24.65 4.56
N GLU A 74 29.60 24.47 3.25
CA GLU A 74 28.39 24.81 2.50
C GLU A 74 27.34 23.71 2.63
N ARG A 75 26.12 23.99 2.14
CA ARG A 75 25.06 22.99 2.06
C ARG A 75 25.04 22.35 0.67
N GLY A 76 24.68 21.08 0.62
CA GLY A 76 24.29 20.36 -0.58
C GLY A 76 22.93 19.70 -0.38
N VAL A 77 22.52 18.91 -1.35
CA VAL A 77 21.30 18.10 -1.29
C VAL A 77 21.60 16.68 -1.72
N VAL A 78 21.08 15.71 -0.98
CA VAL A 78 21.07 14.30 -1.36
C VAL A 78 19.65 13.86 -1.70
N GLY A 79 19.50 13.15 -2.80
CA GLY A 79 18.23 12.66 -3.32
C GLY A 79 18.16 11.13 -3.29
N GLY A 80 17.03 10.60 -2.83
CA GLY A 80 16.70 9.18 -2.91
C GLY A 80 15.76 8.89 -4.07
N ALA A 81 16.16 8.00 -4.98
CA ALA A 81 15.44 7.72 -6.22
C ALA A 81 14.66 6.41 -6.20
N TYR A 82 13.59 6.34 -6.99
CA TYR A 82 12.72 5.15 -7.14
C TYR A 82 13.49 3.86 -7.46
N ASP A 83 14.53 3.99 -8.27
CA ASP A 83 15.33 2.89 -8.83
C ASP A 83 16.48 2.44 -7.92
N GLY A 84 16.55 2.97 -6.69
CA GLY A 84 17.55 2.61 -5.68
C GLY A 84 18.78 3.51 -5.65
N HIS A 85 18.90 4.48 -6.57
CA HIS A 85 20.02 5.41 -6.56
C HIS A 85 19.90 6.43 -5.43
N ILE A 86 21.06 6.80 -4.89
CA ILE A 86 21.26 7.95 -4.02
C ILE A 86 22.20 8.90 -4.75
N VAL A 87 21.77 10.15 -4.94
CA VAL A 87 22.49 11.15 -5.74
C VAL A 87 22.71 12.40 -4.91
N ALA A 88 23.94 12.92 -4.86
CA ALA A 88 24.23 14.16 -4.14
C ALA A 88 24.68 15.27 -5.07
N TYR A 89 24.22 16.48 -4.79
CA TYR A 89 24.51 17.69 -5.55
C TYR A 89 24.92 18.83 -4.63
N THR A 90 25.70 19.76 -5.17
CA THR A 90 25.92 21.06 -4.54
C THR A 90 24.64 21.91 -4.60
N ASN A 91 24.57 22.99 -3.83
CA ASN A 91 23.48 23.97 -3.94
C ASN A 91 23.36 24.62 -5.32
N GLU A 92 24.46 24.63 -6.09
CA GLU A 92 24.53 25.12 -7.46
C GLU A 92 24.05 24.09 -8.49
N GLY A 93 23.71 22.87 -8.06
CA GLY A 93 23.20 21.80 -8.91
C GLY A 93 24.28 20.97 -9.60
N GLU A 94 25.53 21.06 -9.13
CA GLU A 94 26.63 20.23 -9.65
C GLU A 94 26.60 18.86 -8.99
N LEU A 95 26.63 17.79 -9.79
CA LEU A 95 26.66 16.41 -9.28
C LEU A 95 27.98 16.16 -8.54
N MET A 96 27.87 15.74 -7.28
CA MET A 96 29.02 15.36 -6.45
C MET A 96 29.30 13.87 -6.56
N TRP A 97 28.29 13.04 -6.28
CA TRP A 97 28.43 11.59 -6.30
C TRP A 97 27.10 10.89 -6.56
N THR A 98 27.20 9.61 -6.93
CA THR A 98 26.06 8.71 -7.12
C THR A 98 26.41 7.36 -6.54
N ALA A 99 25.50 6.82 -5.74
CA ALA A 99 25.58 5.48 -5.19
C ALA A 99 24.30 4.70 -5.56
N ARG A 100 24.40 3.37 -5.56
CA ARG A 100 23.23 2.49 -5.66
C ARG A 100 23.38 1.30 -4.71
N PRO A 101 23.22 1.52 -3.39
CA PRO A 101 23.41 0.48 -2.39
C PRO A 101 22.50 -0.75 -2.59
N SER A 102 21.26 -0.51 -3.02
CA SER A 102 20.30 -1.56 -3.38
C SER A 102 19.61 -1.26 -4.71
N ILE A 103 19.09 -2.31 -5.37
CA ILE A 103 18.24 -2.20 -6.56
C ILE A 103 16.79 -1.86 -6.21
N PHE A 104 16.42 -1.97 -4.93
CA PHE A 104 15.09 -1.65 -4.43
C PHE A 104 14.97 -0.15 -4.15
N PHE A 105 13.72 0.32 -4.09
CA PHE A 105 13.43 1.68 -3.67
C PHE A 105 13.88 1.93 -2.22
N PRO A 106 14.56 3.07 -1.93
CA PRO A 106 14.81 3.51 -0.56
C PRO A 106 13.48 3.72 0.16
N SER A 107 13.26 3.06 1.29
CA SER A 107 12.08 3.30 2.13
C SER A 107 12.20 4.59 2.94
N GLU A 108 13.41 5.02 3.26
CA GLU A 108 13.71 6.32 3.87
C GLU A 108 15.16 6.71 3.61
N VAL A 109 15.41 8.02 3.54
CA VAL A 109 16.74 8.64 3.42
C VAL A 109 16.80 9.77 4.43
N ILE A 110 17.79 9.76 5.33
CA ILE A 110 18.09 10.87 6.25
C ILE A 110 19.59 11.19 6.22
N THR A 111 19.96 12.35 6.76
CA THR A 111 21.36 12.77 6.87
C THR A 111 21.67 13.22 8.28
N ALA A 112 22.86 12.88 8.77
CA ALA A 112 23.36 13.33 10.08
C ALA A 112 24.88 13.10 10.18
N ASP A 113 25.56 13.94 10.95
CA ASP A 113 26.94 13.69 11.41
C ASP A 113 26.93 12.61 12.52
N LEU A 114 27.30 11.39 12.16
CA LEU A 114 27.29 10.23 13.06
C LEU A 114 28.61 10.06 13.80
N ASN A 115 29.69 10.66 13.31
CA ASN A 115 31.05 10.43 13.77
C ASN A 115 31.70 11.67 14.46
N SER A 116 30.98 12.80 14.46
CA SER A 116 31.38 14.11 15.00
C SER A 116 32.56 14.77 14.28
N ASP A 117 32.75 14.53 12.98
CA ASP A 117 33.74 15.20 12.14
C ASP A 117 33.23 16.49 11.47
N GLY A 118 31.94 16.80 11.62
CA GLY A 118 31.27 17.96 11.06
C GLY A 118 30.74 17.75 9.64
N LEU A 119 30.80 16.53 9.10
CA LEU A 119 30.26 16.14 7.81
C LEU A 119 29.06 15.21 8.02
N ASP A 120 28.05 15.35 7.18
CA ASP A 120 26.87 14.49 7.29
C ASP A 120 27.10 13.17 6.53
N GLU A 121 26.85 12.04 7.19
CA GLU A 121 26.62 10.77 6.53
C GLU A 121 25.17 10.67 6.01
N THR A 122 24.98 9.89 4.95
CA THR A 122 23.64 9.59 4.40
C THR A 122 23.19 8.21 4.84
N ILE A 123 22.11 8.15 5.62
CA ILE A 123 21.50 6.92 6.13
C ILE A 123 20.31 6.55 5.25
N VAL A 124 20.28 5.30 4.79
CA VAL A 124 19.27 4.82 3.84
C VAL A 124 18.76 3.45 4.25
N THR A 125 17.44 3.33 4.41
CA THR A 125 16.77 2.03 4.57
C THR A 125 16.08 1.62 3.27
N TYR A 126 15.94 0.31 3.06
CA TYR A 126 15.32 -0.26 1.86
C TYR A 126 14.26 -1.32 2.19
N PHE A 127 13.38 -1.57 1.22
CA PHE A 127 12.36 -2.63 1.30
C PHE A 127 12.92 -4.06 1.32
N ASP A 128 14.18 -4.27 0.96
CA ASP A 128 14.84 -5.57 1.11
C ASP A 128 15.39 -5.80 2.52
N GLY A 129 15.15 -4.86 3.44
CA GLY A 129 15.63 -4.92 4.82
C GLY A 129 17.06 -4.46 5.01
N SER A 130 17.71 -3.96 3.95
CA SER A 130 19.04 -3.38 4.09
C SER A 130 18.97 -1.96 4.68
N LEU A 131 19.91 -1.68 5.57
CA LEU A 131 20.26 -0.36 6.08
C LEU A 131 21.68 -0.07 5.62
N HIS A 132 21.88 1.01 4.89
CA HIS A 132 23.18 1.47 4.44
C HIS A 132 23.45 2.87 4.99
N VAL A 133 24.66 3.08 5.47
CA VAL A 133 25.17 4.41 5.80
C VAL A 133 26.31 4.70 4.86
N LEU A 134 26.21 5.83 4.18
CA LEU A 134 27.17 6.32 3.22
C LEU A 134 27.94 7.49 3.81
N ASP A 135 29.24 7.54 3.56
CA ASP A 135 30.09 8.66 3.90
C ASP A 135 29.73 9.91 3.05
N GLU A 136 30.42 11.03 3.31
CA GLU A 136 30.20 12.30 2.63
C GLU A 136 30.48 12.24 1.11
N ASN A 137 31.17 11.19 0.66
CA ASN A 137 31.53 10.92 -0.73
C ASN A 137 30.64 9.84 -1.38
N GLY A 138 29.61 9.37 -0.68
CA GLY A 138 28.70 8.34 -1.15
C GLY A 138 29.26 6.91 -1.12
N GLN A 139 30.37 6.66 -0.43
CA GLN A 139 30.92 5.32 -0.24
C GLN A 139 30.30 4.66 0.99
N GLU A 140 30.19 3.33 1.01
CA GLU A 140 29.61 2.62 2.14
C GLU A 140 30.48 2.79 3.40
N PHE A 141 29.94 3.51 4.39
CA PHE A 141 30.55 3.69 5.70
C PHE A 141 30.33 2.44 6.57
N TRP A 142 29.07 1.98 6.63
CA TRP A 142 28.70 0.67 7.16
C TRP A 142 27.31 0.25 6.67
N LYS A 143 26.95 -1.02 6.90
CA LYS A 143 25.63 -1.55 6.55
C LYS A 143 25.14 -2.62 7.52
N TYR A 144 23.84 -2.84 7.51
CA TYR A 144 23.15 -3.90 8.24
C TYR A 144 22.05 -4.53 7.38
N GLN A 145 21.76 -5.81 7.63
CA GLN A 145 20.70 -6.56 6.95
C GLN A 145 19.71 -7.09 7.97
N ALA A 146 18.51 -6.54 7.97
CA ALA A 146 17.39 -6.98 8.79
C ALA A 146 16.69 -8.21 8.17
N GLN A 147 15.77 -8.83 8.92
CA GLN A 147 15.04 -10.02 8.44
C GLN A 147 13.85 -9.67 7.55
N GLY A 148 13.43 -8.40 7.57
CA GLY A 148 12.35 -7.88 6.75
C GLY A 148 12.59 -6.43 6.37
N ALA A 149 11.70 -5.90 5.53
CA ALA A 149 11.76 -4.53 5.04
C ALA A 149 11.85 -3.54 6.20
N LEU A 150 12.82 -2.63 6.13
CA LEU A 150 12.94 -1.49 7.03
C LEU A 150 12.14 -0.33 6.42
N TYR A 151 11.38 0.38 7.24
CA TYR A 151 10.48 1.45 6.81
C TYR A 151 10.78 2.80 7.44
N ALA A 152 11.45 2.78 8.59
CA ALA A 152 11.74 3.97 9.36
C ALA A 152 13.18 3.95 9.86
N THR A 153 13.84 5.09 9.84
CA THR A 153 15.14 5.35 10.42
C THR A 153 15.18 6.75 11.05
N GLU A 154 15.91 6.90 12.15
CA GLU A 154 16.07 8.18 12.86
C GLU A 154 17.46 8.22 13.53
N VAL A 155 17.99 9.42 13.79
CA VAL A 155 19.24 9.57 14.55
C VAL A 155 18.95 10.18 15.90
N ILE A 156 19.40 9.52 16.96
CA ILE A 156 19.30 10.03 18.34
C ILE A 156 20.70 10.28 18.90
N GLU A 157 20.82 11.24 19.80
CA GLU A 157 22.06 11.51 20.53
C GLU A 157 21.89 11.12 22.00
N GLU A 158 22.81 10.31 22.51
CA GLU A 158 22.89 9.97 23.93
C GLU A 158 24.31 10.20 24.42
N GLU A 159 24.46 11.04 25.45
CA GLU A 159 25.75 11.34 26.09
C GLU A 159 26.82 11.85 25.10
N GLY A 160 26.42 12.63 24.09
CA GLY A 160 27.32 13.17 23.08
C GLY A 160 27.70 12.20 21.96
N LYS A 161 26.95 11.10 21.81
CA LYS A 161 27.18 10.08 20.80
C LYS A 161 25.92 9.81 19.99
N ALA A 162 26.06 9.80 18.66
CA ALA A 162 24.97 9.51 17.74
C ALA A 162 24.68 7.99 17.67
N TYR A 163 23.40 7.66 17.58
CA TYR A 163 22.88 6.31 17.33
C TYR A 163 21.86 6.35 16.20
N VAL A 164 21.94 5.38 15.30
CA VAL A 164 20.94 5.17 14.25
C VAL A 164 19.89 4.21 14.79
N MET A 165 18.64 4.66 14.81
CA MET A 165 17.47 3.84 15.09
C MET A 165 16.87 3.38 13.77
N ALA A 166 16.50 2.10 13.64
CA ALA A 166 15.80 1.61 12.44
C ALA A 166 14.72 0.59 12.79
N GLY A 167 13.60 0.61 12.07
CA GLY A 167 12.46 -0.27 12.32
C GLY A 167 11.72 -0.66 11.05
N GLY A 168 11.08 -1.83 11.08
CA GLY A 168 10.48 -2.44 9.90
C GLY A 168 9.35 -3.41 10.20
N ILE A 169 9.06 -4.28 9.22
CA ILE A 169 8.03 -5.34 9.34
C ILE A 169 8.51 -6.60 10.05
N ASP A 170 9.80 -6.68 10.38
CA ASP A 170 10.36 -7.82 11.10
C ASP A 170 10.15 -7.75 12.62
N HIS A 171 9.35 -6.79 13.07
CA HIS A 171 8.95 -6.59 14.45
C HIS A 171 10.11 -6.14 15.36
N TYR A 172 11.23 -5.68 14.83
CA TYR A 172 12.31 -5.14 15.65
C TYR A 172 12.43 -3.62 15.49
N LEU A 173 12.73 -2.95 16.60
CA LEU A 173 13.36 -1.64 16.61
C LEU A 173 14.85 -1.84 16.96
N TYR A 174 15.72 -1.51 16.02
CA TYR A 174 17.16 -1.63 16.16
C TYR A 174 17.79 -0.30 16.59
N LYS A 175 18.84 -0.37 17.39
CA LYS A 175 19.70 0.76 17.76
C LYS A 175 21.15 0.42 17.43
N PHE A 176 21.76 1.20 16.54
CA PHE A 176 23.15 1.05 16.13
C PHE A 176 23.98 2.21 16.64
N ASP A 177 25.20 1.92 17.07
CA ASP A 177 26.24 2.93 17.21
C ASP A 177 26.46 3.64 15.86
N GLY A 178 26.26 4.95 15.80
CA GLY A 178 26.26 5.69 14.53
C GLY A 178 27.61 5.66 13.81
N ALA A 179 28.72 5.75 14.55
CA ALA A 179 30.05 5.82 13.97
C ALA A 179 30.59 4.45 13.52
N THR A 180 30.11 3.36 14.12
CA THR A 180 30.68 2.01 13.89
C THR A 180 29.71 1.01 13.29
N GLY A 181 28.40 1.29 13.30
CA GLY A 181 27.35 0.37 12.87
C GLY A 181 27.15 -0.84 13.80
N VAL A 182 27.79 -0.86 14.97
CA VAL A 182 27.63 -1.95 15.94
C VAL A 182 26.21 -1.89 16.53
N LEU A 183 25.48 -3.01 16.44
CA LEU A 183 24.16 -3.14 17.07
C LEU A 183 24.31 -3.01 18.60
N ALA A 184 23.84 -1.89 19.13
CA ALA A 184 23.90 -1.57 20.55
C ALA A 184 22.72 -2.17 21.31
N ASP A 185 21.52 -2.18 20.71
CA ASP A 185 20.32 -2.78 21.29
C ASP A 185 19.28 -3.14 20.21
N SER A 186 18.35 -4.01 20.55
CA SER A 186 17.18 -4.32 19.72
C SER A 186 15.97 -4.68 20.57
N LEU A 187 14.80 -4.12 20.24
CA LEU A 187 13.53 -4.39 20.91
C LEU A 187 12.55 -5.08 19.96
N TYR A 188 12.03 -6.24 20.36
CA TYR A 188 10.95 -6.92 19.63
C TYR A 188 9.57 -6.33 20.01
N ILE A 189 8.77 -5.99 19.00
CA ILE A 189 7.43 -5.40 19.10
C ILE A 189 6.42 -6.40 18.52
N ASP A 190 5.71 -7.11 19.40
CA ASP A 190 4.66 -8.03 19.00
C ASP A 190 3.37 -7.26 18.60
N ASN A 191 2.80 -7.58 17.43
CA ASN A 191 1.60 -6.94 16.87
C ASN A 191 0.28 -7.56 17.36
N SER A 192 0.31 -8.38 18.41
CA SER A 192 -0.85 -9.18 18.86
C SER A 192 -1.94 -8.40 19.62
N VAL A 193 -2.06 -7.08 19.47
CA VAL A 193 -3.13 -6.32 20.17
C VAL A 193 -4.44 -6.35 19.37
N VAL A 194 -5.27 -7.36 19.63
CA VAL A 194 -6.72 -7.30 19.36
C VAL A 194 -7.40 -6.75 20.62
N LEU A 195 -8.20 -5.69 20.46
CA LEU A 195 -9.01 -5.13 21.54
C LEU A 195 -10.20 -6.06 21.82
N ASP A 196 -10.22 -6.75 22.96
CA ASP A 196 -11.45 -7.35 23.50
C ASP A 196 -12.29 -6.25 24.18
N PRO A 197 -13.51 -5.95 23.71
CA PRO A 197 -14.35 -4.90 24.28
C PRO A 197 -14.99 -5.24 25.63
N LYS A 198 -14.78 -6.43 26.21
CA LYS A 198 -15.56 -6.88 27.38
C LYS A 198 -14.92 -6.67 28.75
N GLU A 199 -13.60 -6.65 28.87
CA GLU A 199 -12.95 -6.46 30.18
C GLU A 199 -11.85 -5.41 30.06
N GLY A 200 -11.86 -4.42 30.95
CA GLY A 200 -11.12 -3.15 30.85
C GLY A 200 -9.59 -3.24 30.86
N GLU A 201 -9.01 -4.40 30.59
CA GLU A 201 -7.60 -4.61 30.24
C GLU A 201 -7.57 -5.57 29.04
N GLY A 202 -7.24 -5.05 27.86
CA GLY A 202 -7.15 -5.88 26.65
C GLY A 202 -5.91 -6.77 26.72
N TYR A 203 -6.11 -8.08 26.61
CA TYR A 203 -5.03 -9.05 26.46
C TYR A 203 -4.97 -9.53 25.01
N ALA A 204 -3.75 -9.63 24.50
CA ALA A 204 -3.45 -10.19 23.19
C ALA A 204 -3.79 -11.70 23.16
N ILE A 205 -4.61 -12.13 22.20
CA ILE A 205 -4.82 -13.55 21.88
C ILE A 205 -4.21 -13.78 20.50
N SER A 206 -3.25 -14.70 20.39
CA SER A 206 -2.58 -14.95 19.12
C SER A 206 -3.51 -15.68 18.15
N PRO A 207 -3.34 -15.55 16.82
CA PRO A 207 -4.13 -16.30 15.84
C PRO A 207 -4.17 -17.82 16.09
N PRO A 208 -3.06 -18.50 16.47
CA PRO A 208 -3.10 -19.90 16.90
C PRO A 208 -4.04 -20.19 18.08
N ASP A 209 -4.16 -19.27 19.04
CA ASP A 209 -4.91 -19.50 20.28
C ASP A 209 -6.43 -19.40 20.08
N TYR A 210 -6.91 -18.52 19.19
CA TYR A 210 -8.35 -18.40 18.90
C TYR A 210 -8.80 -19.18 17.65
N LYS A 211 -7.86 -19.72 16.85
CA LYS A 211 -8.16 -20.38 15.57
C LYS A 211 -9.21 -21.47 15.73
N ASP A 212 -9.01 -22.38 16.67
CA ASP A 212 -9.87 -23.57 16.80
C ASP A 212 -11.29 -23.17 17.23
N GLU A 213 -11.41 -22.21 18.17
CA GLU A 213 -12.71 -21.65 18.57
C GLU A 213 -13.44 -20.98 17.39
N MET A 214 -12.72 -20.19 16.58
CA MET A 214 -13.31 -19.57 15.40
C MET A 214 -13.74 -20.58 14.33
N VAL A 215 -12.96 -21.66 14.15
CA VAL A 215 -13.34 -22.77 13.25
C VAL A 215 -14.60 -23.46 13.76
N ASP A 216 -14.66 -23.81 15.04
CA ASP A 216 -15.83 -24.44 15.66
C ASP A 216 -17.08 -23.55 15.48
N MET A 217 -16.95 -22.25 15.76
CA MET A 217 -18.04 -21.28 15.57
C MET A 217 -18.52 -21.18 14.11
N LEU A 218 -17.61 -21.27 13.15
CA LEU A 218 -17.94 -21.26 11.72
C LEU A 218 -18.65 -22.56 11.33
N GLU A 219 -18.14 -23.72 11.73
CA GLU A 219 -18.74 -25.03 11.46
C GLU A 219 -20.17 -25.14 12.04
N GLU A 220 -20.38 -24.68 13.28
CA GLU A 220 -21.72 -24.60 13.88
C GLU A 220 -22.65 -23.63 13.15
N SER A 221 -22.09 -22.57 12.56
CA SER A 221 -22.87 -21.54 11.86
C SER A 221 -23.25 -21.97 10.44
N VAL A 222 -22.47 -22.84 9.78
CA VAL A 222 -22.79 -23.38 8.45
C VAL A 222 -24.15 -24.07 8.45
N ALA A 223 -24.50 -24.82 9.50
CA ALA A 223 -25.80 -25.49 9.63
C ALA A 223 -27.01 -24.52 9.63
N LYS A 224 -26.78 -23.22 9.88
CA LYS A 224 -27.82 -22.19 9.93
C LYS A 224 -28.03 -21.49 8.57
N LEU A 225 -27.12 -21.69 7.61
CA LEU A 225 -27.21 -21.05 6.29
C LEU A 225 -28.35 -21.65 5.46
N PRO A 226 -29.00 -20.87 4.58
CA PRO A 226 -30.03 -21.37 3.67
C PRO A 226 -29.44 -22.18 2.50
N VAL A 227 -28.23 -21.84 2.09
CA VAL A 227 -27.52 -22.48 0.98
C VAL A 227 -26.06 -22.61 1.36
N VAL A 228 -25.51 -23.81 1.12
CA VAL A 228 -24.10 -24.14 1.31
C VAL A 228 -23.54 -24.58 -0.04
N VAL A 229 -22.32 -24.12 -0.36
CA VAL A 229 -21.62 -24.50 -1.58
C VAL A 229 -20.28 -25.11 -1.19
N SER A 230 -19.97 -26.28 -1.75
CA SER A 230 -18.71 -26.98 -1.56
C SER A 230 -18.13 -27.45 -2.89
N SER A 231 -16.82 -27.69 -2.92
CA SER A 231 -16.11 -28.34 -4.04
C SER A 231 -15.02 -29.22 -3.47
N GLU A 232 -14.66 -30.30 -4.17
CA GLU A 232 -13.71 -31.31 -3.66
C GLU A 232 -12.34 -30.71 -3.31
N GLU A 233 -11.85 -29.79 -4.15
CA GLU A 233 -10.54 -29.14 -3.98
C GLU A 233 -10.65 -27.72 -3.39
N ASN A 234 -11.84 -27.31 -2.91
CA ASN A 234 -12.14 -25.92 -2.51
C ASN A 234 -11.71 -24.89 -3.57
N ASP A 235 -12.02 -25.22 -4.82
CA ASP A 235 -11.44 -24.63 -6.02
C ASP A 235 -12.47 -23.88 -6.89
N VAL A 236 -13.72 -23.85 -6.43
CA VAL A 236 -14.79 -23.01 -6.95
C VAL A 236 -15.04 -21.86 -5.98
N ALA A 237 -14.80 -20.62 -6.43
CA ALA A 237 -15.19 -19.44 -5.68
C ALA A 237 -16.69 -19.21 -5.84
N TRP A 238 -17.37 -18.76 -4.79
CA TRP A 238 -18.81 -18.62 -4.82
C TRP A 238 -19.34 -17.46 -3.99
N VAL A 239 -20.55 -17.00 -4.35
CA VAL A 239 -21.32 -16.01 -3.60
C VAL A 239 -22.79 -16.42 -3.61
N VAL A 240 -23.45 -16.37 -2.46
CA VAL A 240 -24.90 -16.57 -2.31
C VAL A 240 -25.53 -15.22 -1.98
N THR A 241 -26.53 -14.80 -2.77
CA THR A 241 -27.21 -13.50 -2.63
C THR A 241 -28.71 -13.69 -2.59
N LYS A 242 -29.40 -13.13 -1.59
CA LYS A 242 -30.86 -13.01 -1.60
C LYS A 242 -31.27 -12.00 -2.67
N VAL A 243 -32.02 -12.43 -3.68
CA VAL A 243 -32.49 -11.59 -4.79
C VAL A 243 -33.79 -10.89 -4.38
N ASP A 244 -34.73 -11.65 -3.84
CA ASP A 244 -36.00 -11.18 -3.28
C ASP A 244 -36.48 -12.15 -2.19
N ASP A 245 -37.73 -12.01 -1.75
CA ASP A 245 -38.28 -12.82 -0.66
C ASP A 245 -38.46 -14.31 -0.98
N SER A 246 -38.49 -14.69 -2.25
CA SER A 246 -38.61 -16.08 -2.70
C SER A 246 -37.41 -16.59 -3.48
N HIS A 247 -36.41 -15.75 -3.81
CA HIS A 247 -35.28 -16.16 -4.63
C HIS A 247 -33.92 -15.90 -3.98
N VAL A 248 -33.05 -16.90 -4.09
CA VAL A 248 -31.62 -16.79 -3.80
C VAL A 248 -30.83 -17.13 -5.06
N ARG A 249 -29.77 -16.37 -5.30
CA ARG A 249 -28.84 -16.61 -6.41
C ARG A 249 -27.50 -17.10 -5.91
N VAL A 250 -27.05 -18.22 -6.45
CA VAL A 250 -25.70 -18.75 -6.28
C VAL A 250 -24.88 -18.39 -7.50
N SER A 251 -23.80 -17.65 -7.30
CA SER A 251 -22.81 -17.33 -8.33
C SER A 251 -21.58 -18.18 -8.08
N LEU A 252 -21.15 -18.93 -9.08
CA LEU A 252 -20.01 -19.85 -9.02
C LEU A 252 -18.97 -19.41 -10.04
N PHE A 253 -17.69 -19.48 -9.68
CA PHE A 253 -16.57 -19.04 -10.51
C PHE A 253 -15.42 -20.05 -10.45
N ASP A 254 -14.77 -20.28 -11.58
CA ASP A 254 -13.52 -21.06 -11.61
C ASP A 254 -12.44 -20.33 -10.76
N GLY A 255 -11.99 -20.95 -9.67
CA GLY A 255 -10.94 -20.40 -8.79
C GLY A 255 -9.52 -20.50 -9.37
N GLY A 256 -9.34 -21.18 -10.51
CA GLY A 256 -8.06 -21.36 -11.19
C GLY A 256 -7.64 -20.17 -12.04
N TYR A 257 -7.39 -19.02 -11.43
CA TYR A 257 -7.02 -17.80 -12.17
C TYR A 257 -5.80 -17.96 -13.10
N ILE A 258 -4.80 -18.73 -12.67
CA ILE A 258 -3.58 -18.98 -13.45
C ILE A 258 -3.74 -20.17 -14.42
N VAL A 259 -4.46 -21.21 -13.98
CA VAL A 259 -4.69 -22.44 -14.76
C VAL A 259 -6.16 -22.82 -14.67
N PRO A 260 -7.01 -22.28 -15.57
CA PRO A 260 -8.43 -22.55 -15.55
C PRO A 260 -8.70 -24.00 -15.97
N LYS A 261 -9.65 -24.65 -15.29
CA LYS A 261 -10.14 -25.99 -15.64
C LYS A 261 -11.63 -26.07 -15.34
N GLU A 262 -12.31 -27.01 -15.99
CA GLU A 262 -13.68 -27.34 -15.61
C GLU A 262 -13.70 -27.88 -14.18
N ARG A 263 -14.66 -27.41 -13.37
CA ARG A 263 -14.81 -27.76 -11.96
C ARG A 263 -16.25 -28.09 -11.65
N THR A 264 -16.44 -28.81 -10.56
CA THR A 264 -17.77 -29.16 -10.06
C THR A 264 -17.94 -28.57 -8.67
N ALA A 265 -19.04 -27.86 -8.47
CA ALA A 265 -19.49 -27.44 -7.14
C ALA A 265 -20.78 -28.17 -6.78
N THR A 266 -20.88 -28.60 -5.53
CA THR A 266 -22.12 -29.09 -4.95
C THR A 266 -22.83 -27.92 -4.28
N VAL A 267 -24.05 -27.65 -4.71
CA VAL A 267 -24.94 -26.67 -4.09
C VAL A 267 -25.94 -27.44 -3.24
N THR A 268 -25.99 -27.12 -1.95
CA THR A 268 -26.94 -27.70 -0.99
C THR A 268 -27.86 -26.60 -0.47
N VAL A 269 -29.15 -26.70 -0.75
CA VAL A 269 -30.22 -25.93 -0.12
C VAL A 269 -30.59 -26.64 1.16
N GLN A 270 -30.61 -25.91 2.27
CA GLN A 270 -30.96 -26.46 3.58
C GLN A 270 -31.79 -25.42 4.35
N ASN A 271 -32.56 -25.87 5.35
CA ASN A 271 -33.47 -25.01 6.14
C ASN A 271 -34.63 -24.35 5.36
N PHE A 272 -34.72 -24.58 4.04
CA PHE A 272 -35.78 -24.10 3.14
C PHE A 272 -36.11 -25.19 2.11
N GLU A 273 -37.33 -25.18 1.58
CA GLU A 273 -37.72 -26.07 0.50
C GLU A 273 -37.40 -25.41 -0.85
N ALA A 274 -36.57 -26.04 -1.67
CA ALA A 274 -36.29 -25.58 -3.03
C ALA A 274 -37.47 -25.95 -3.95
N VAL A 275 -38.16 -24.95 -4.49
CA VAL A 275 -39.25 -25.12 -5.47
C VAL A 275 -38.68 -25.38 -6.86
N SER A 276 -37.66 -24.62 -7.24
CA SER A 276 -36.95 -24.78 -8.50
C SER A 276 -35.51 -24.29 -8.36
N SER A 277 -34.58 -24.94 -9.08
CA SER A 277 -33.18 -24.53 -9.19
C SER A 277 -32.78 -24.53 -10.66
N THR A 278 -32.40 -23.38 -11.20
CA THR A 278 -32.13 -23.22 -12.65
C THR A 278 -30.85 -22.45 -12.89
N ASN A 279 -30.00 -22.96 -13.77
CA ASN A 279 -28.89 -22.19 -14.33
C ASN A 279 -29.43 -21.17 -15.34
N ILE A 280 -29.39 -19.89 -14.99
CA ILE A 280 -30.01 -18.83 -15.82
C ILE A 280 -29.27 -18.55 -17.13
N LEU A 281 -28.03 -19.03 -17.27
CA LEU A 281 -27.25 -18.88 -18.50
C LEU A 281 -27.55 -19.98 -19.51
N THR A 282 -27.73 -21.22 -19.04
CA THR A 282 -27.90 -22.41 -19.89
C THR A 282 -29.34 -22.89 -19.98
N GLY A 283 -30.18 -22.54 -19.01
CA GLY A 283 -31.54 -23.07 -18.84
C GLY A 283 -31.58 -24.47 -18.22
N GLU A 284 -30.45 -25.01 -17.78
CA GLU A 284 -30.37 -26.31 -17.09
C GLU A 284 -31.07 -26.25 -15.73
N THR A 285 -31.87 -27.28 -15.41
CA THR A 285 -32.62 -27.38 -14.17
C THR A 285 -32.08 -28.49 -13.28
N TYR A 286 -32.06 -28.26 -11.97
CA TYR A 286 -31.58 -29.20 -10.97
C TYR A 286 -32.74 -29.62 -10.05
N GLU A 287 -32.76 -30.92 -9.68
CA GLU A 287 -33.79 -31.49 -8.82
C GLU A 287 -33.24 -31.80 -7.42
N GLY A 288 -34.08 -31.59 -6.40
CA GLY A 288 -33.75 -31.88 -5.00
C GLY A 288 -33.04 -30.74 -4.28
N GLU A 289 -32.64 -31.04 -3.04
CA GLU A 289 -31.99 -30.07 -2.13
C GLU A 289 -30.47 -30.04 -2.29
N SER A 290 -29.87 -31.03 -2.94
CA SER A 290 -28.42 -31.10 -3.16
C SER A 290 -28.14 -31.55 -4.59
N PHE A 291 -27.40 -30.73 -5.34
CA PHE A 291 -27.10 -30.98 -6.74
C PHE A 291 -25.72 -30.48 -7.15
N GLU A 292 -25.15 -31.11 -8.17
CA GLU A 292 -23.85 -30.74 -8.74
C GLU A 292 -24.01 -29.76 -9.89
N VAL A 293 -23.14 -28.74 -9.93
CA VAL A 293 -23.10 -27.72 -10.95
C VAL A 293 -21.71 -27.69 -11.56
N THR A 294 -21.63 -27.89 -12.88
CA THR A 294 -20.39 -27.74 -13.63
C THR A 294 -20.10 -26.25 -13.88
N VAL A 295 -18.91 -25.81 -13.48
CA VAL A 295 -18.37 -24.49 -13.76
C VAL A 295 -17.31 -24.63 -14.87
N PRO A 296 -17.55 -24.09 -16.08
CA PRO A 296 -16.60 -24.23 -17.18
C PRO A 296 -15.31 -23.44 -16.92
N ALA A 297 -14.20 -23.95 -17.46
CA ALA A 297 -12.86 -23.38 -17.31
C ALA A 297 -12.82 -21.86 -17.61
N GLY A 298 -12.36 -21.08 -16.63
CA GLY A 298 -12.17 -19.62 -16.73
C GLY A 298 -13.47 -18.82 -16.74
N THR A 299 -14.60 -19.43 -16.41
CA THR A 299 -15.93 -18.82 -16.49
C THR A 299 -16.71 -18.97 -15.19
N PHE A 300 -18.04 -18.90 -15.29
CA PHE A 300 -18.96 -18.81 -14.17
C PHE A 300 -20.28 -19.53 -14.47
N ALA A 301 -21.00 -19.90 -13.42
CA ALA A 301 -22.37 -20.39 -13.46
C ALA A 301 -23.24 -19.58 -12.49
N PHE A 302 -24.50 -19.35 -12.86
CA PHE A 302 -25.45 -18.63 -12.02
C PHE A 302 -26.70 -19.49 -11.82
N ILE A 303 -26.91 -19.93 -10.58
CA ILE A 303 -28.08 -20.73 -10.21
C ILE A 303 -29.06 -19.83 -9.49
N ASP A 304 -30.27 -19.72 -10.03
CA ASP A 304 -31.40 -19.10 -9.37
C ASP A 304 -32.20 -20.19 -8.67
N ILE A 305 -32.41 -20.02 -7.37
CA ILE A 305 -33.11 -20.99 -6.50
C ILE A 305 -34.34 -20.30 -5.95
N GLU A 306 -35.52 -20.81 -6.32
CA GLU A 306 -36.79 -20.41 -5.74
C GLU A 306 -37.02 -21.20 -4.45
N LEU A 307 -37.29 -20.49 -3.36
CA LEU A 307 -37.47 -21.02 -2.01
C LEU A 307 -38.92 -20.87 -1.56
N ARG A 308 -39.39 -21.83 -0.75
CA ARG A 308 -40.70 -21.81 -0.09
C ARG A 308 -40.60 -21.98 1.42
#